data_AF-A0A1V6QAG3-F1
#
_entry.id   AF-A0A1V6QAG3-F1
#
_cell.length_a   1.000
_cell.length_b   1.000
_cell.length_c   1.000
_cell.angle_alpha   90.00
_cell.angle_beta   90.00
_cell.angle_gamma   90.00
#
_symmetry.space_group_name_H-M   'P 1'
#
loop_
_entity.id
_entity.type
_entity.pdbx_description
1 polymer ?
#
loop_
_entity_poly.entity_id
_entity_poly.type
_entity_poly.pdbx_seq_one_letter_code
_entity_poly.pdbx_strand_id
1 'polypeptide(L)'
;MTPPQLFTIADIRNAGTANMDPKWAQYLNEGAMDLVTLKSNEAAFERYRIMPRILRDVATVDMSTTLFGSKVSMPLGFSPAAMHCLAHPDGEVATSGAAAKAGIAMALSNWSTKSLEDVIAAGNEVGNGTPYAVQTSTGTPKPSIEELIRRADEAGYSAVLLTVDAPALGRRLNEYRNGVELPTGMKFPNISFDPSSFRGIKRDAASTFETFLPWIASLVPPHMELWLKGIYTPEDVRIAATYPFIRGIIISNHGGRQLDGAPATLEALPDCAAAVKSVNLSRSPENKLRIAIDGGIRRGSDIFKCLALGADFCFVGRLAMWGLAYDGQRGVERALTLLNEELETCMKLAGCKTLADIGPESLAVVEGGVPGLIHRLERL
;
A
#
# COMPACT_ATOMS: atom_id res chain seq x y z
N MET A 1 16.90 30.03 -8.61
CA MET A 1 16.49 29.75 -7.22
C MET A 1 17.03 28.38 -6.85
N THR A 2 17.65 28.24 -5.67
CA THR A 2 18.04 26.93 -5.15
C THR A 2 16.78 26.09 -4.95
N PRO A 3 16.74 24.81 -5.36
CA PRO A 3 15.60 23.94 -5.11
C PRO A 3 15.25 23.92 -3.61
N PRO A 4 13.96 23.84 -3.23
CA PRO A 4 13.58 23.76 -1.83
C PRO A 4 14.21 22.50 -1.21
N GLN A 5 14.82 22.65 -0.04
CA GLN A 5 15.31 21.50 0.72
C GLN A 5 14.10 20.75 1.30
N LEU A 6 13.88 19.52 0.86
CA LEU A 6 12.78 18.67 1.32
C LEU A 6 13.27 17.77 2.44
N PHE A 7 12.70 17.94 3.63
CA PHE A 7 13.11 17.22 4.85
C PHE A 7 12.06 16.22 5.31
N THR A 8 10.84 16.32 4.81
CA THR A 8 9.72 15.49 5.23
C THR A 8 8.84 15.11 4.05
N ILE A 9 8.04 14.05 4.21
CA ILE A 9 6.99 13.69 3.25
C ILE A 9 5.97 14.81 3.08
N ALA A 10 5.72 15.61 4.12
CA ALA A 10 4.85 16.78 4.03
C ALA A 10 5.42 17.86 3.09
N ASP A 11 6.73 18.08 3.10
CA ASP A 11 7.39 19.01 2.17
C ASP A 11 7.26 18.53 0.73
N ILE A 12 7.49 17.23 0.48
CA ILE A 12 7.31 16.61 -0.84
C ILE A 12 5.85 16.72 -1.29
N ARG A 13 4.89 16.42 -0.40
CA ARG A 13 3.47 16.59 -0.67
C ARG A 13 3.15 18.01 -1.09
N ASN A 14 3.61 19.01 -0.34
CA ASN A 14 3.30 20.41 -0.60
C ASN A 14 3.93 20.87 -1.91
N ALA A 15 5.21 20.59 -2.13
CA ALA A 15 5.93 20.97 -3.35
C ALA A 15 5.38 20.25 -4.59
N GLY A 16 5.16 18.94 -4.51
CA GLY A 16 4.56 18.18 -5.61
C GLY A 16 3.13 18.61 -5.92
N THR A 17 2.30 18.85 -4.89
CA THR A 17 0.92 19.35 -5.08
C THR A 17 0.91 20.71 -5.77
N ALA A 18 1.85 21.60 -5.44
CA ALA A 18 1.94 22.92 -6.08
C ALA A 18 2.32 22.87 -7.57
N ASN A 19 2.95 21.78 -8.03
CA ASN A 19 3.33 21.58 -9.42
C ASN A 19 2.23 20.90 -10.27
N MET A 20 1.16 20.40 -9.64
CA MET A 20 0.07 19.73 -10.35
C MET A 20 -1.03 20.72 -10.75
N ASP A 21 -1.79 20.37 -11.78
CA ASP A 21 -3.10 20.99 -12.02
C ASP A 21 -3.99 20.84 -10.76
N PRO A 22 -4.63 21.91 -10.27
CA PRO A 22 -5.44 21.87 -9.06
C PRO A 22 -6.52 20.78 -9.03
N LYS A 23 -7.13 20.45 -10.18
CA LYS A 23 -8.11 19.38 -10.29
C LYS A 23 -7.48 18.02 -9.98
N TRP A 24 -6.29 17.76 -10.52
CA TRP A 24 -5.56 16.51 -10.33
C TRP A 24 -4.93 16.41 -8.94
N ALA A 25 -4.41 17.53 -8.42
CA ALA A 25 -4.02 17.65 -7.03
C ALA A 25 -5.15 17.24 -6.07
N GLN A 26 -6.38 17.75 -6.28
CA GLN A 26 -7.53 17.36 -5.47
C GLN A 26 -7.91 15.89 -5.68
N TYR A 27 -7.94 15.40 -6.92
CA TYR A 27 -8.21 13.98 -7.22
C TYR A 27 -7.31 13.05 -6.39
N LEU A 28 -6.02 13.38 -6.28
CA LEU A 28 -5.01 12.60 -5.57
C LEU A 28 -5.07 12.79 -4.05
N ASN A 29 -5.20 14.03 -3.58
CA ASN A 29 -5.12 14.37 -2.16
C ASN A 29 -6.40 14.07 -1.37
N GLU A 30 -7.55 13.97 -2.03
CA GLU A 30 -8.84 13.76 -1.36
C GLU A 30 -9.28 12.29 -1.28
N GLY A 31 -10.49 12.11 -0.76
CA GLY A 31 -11.12 10.84 -0.38
C GLY A 31 -12.64 10.91 -0.54
N ALA A 32 -13.33 9.96 0.07
CA ALA A 32 -14.78 9.88 0.01
C ALA A 32 -15.44 10.87 0.98
N MET A 33 -16.63 11.33 0.60
CA MET A 33 -17.56 12.15 1.39
C MET A 33 -16.86 13.31 2.12
N ASP A 34 -16.86 13.31 3.45
CA ASP A 34 -16.41 14.41 4.31
C ASP A 34 -14.94 14.27 4.74
N LEU A 35 -14.25 13.29 4.13
CA LEU A 35 -12.84 12.97 4.35
C LEU A 35 -12.55 12.51 5.79
N VAL A 36 -13.56 11.99 6.50
CA VAL A 36 -13.44 11.56 7.89
C VAL A 36 -12.40 10.45 7.99
N THR A 37 -12.58 9.36 7.25
CA THR A 37 -11.67 8.21 7.26
C THR A 37 -10.28 8.59 6.72
N LEU A 38 -10.20 9.48 5.73
CA LEU A 38 -8.92 9.97 5.21
C LEU A 38 -8.12 10.69 6.30
N LYS A 39 -8.75 11.59 7.06
CA LYS A 39 -8.11 12.32 8.17
C LYS A 39 -7.79 11.38 9.32
N SER A 40 -8.71 10.48 9.67
CA SER A 40 -8.51 9.48 10.74
C SER A 40 -7.33 8.56 10.45
N ASN A 41 -7.11 8.16 9.20
CA ASN A 41 -5.95 7.35 8.81
C ASN A 41 -4.61 8.01 9.19
N GLU A 42 -4.48 9.33 9.04
CA GLU A 42 -3.26 10.05 9.43
C GLU A 42 -3.22 10.29 10.95
N ALA A 43 -4.33 10.73 11.54
CA ALA A 43 -4.43 11.02 12.97
C ALA A 43 -4.23 9.78 13.86
N ALA A 44 -4.55 8.58 13.36
CA ALA A 44 -4.50 7.34 14.13
C ALA A 44 -3.13 7.02 14.70
N PHE A 45 -2.07 7.35 13.97
CA PHE A 45 -0.69 7.10 14.38
C PHE A 45 -0.32 7.88 15.64
N GLU A 46 -0.97 9.01 15.93
CA GLU A 46 -0.70 9.85 17.10
C GLU A 46 -1.18 9.26 18.42
N ARG A 47 -2.00 8.21 18.40
CA ARG A 47 -2.43 7.53 19.63
C ARG A 47 -1.38 6.58 20.19
N TYR A 48 -0.40 6.20 19.36
CA TYR A 48 0.69 5.30 19.73
C TYR A 48 1.98 6.08 19.98
N ARG A 49 2.59 5.84 21.15
CA ARG A 49 3.91 6.33 21.53
C ARG A 49 4.91 5.19 21.44
N ILE A 50 6.06 5.46 20.84
CA ILE A 50 7.15 4.50 20.76
C ILE A 50 7.93 4.57 22.06
N MET A 51 8.15 3.41 22.69
CA MET A 51 8.83 3.27 23.97
C MET A 51 10.32 3.03 23.76
N PRO A 52 11.20 4.01 24.05
CA PRO A 52 12.64 3.85 23.84
C PRO A 52 13.24 2.78 24.75
N ARG A 53 14.27 2.10 24.25
CA ARG A 53 15.11 1.18 25.04
C ARG A 53 16.55 1.63 24.97
N ILE A 54 17.12 1.98 26.12
CA ILE A 54 18.48 2.51 26.24
C ILE A 54 19.52 1.39 26.34
N LEU A 55 20.78 1.71 26.01
CA LEU A 55 21.95 0.83 26.13
C LEU A 55 21.79 -0.52 25.38
N ARG A 56 21.15 -0.50 24.20
CA ARG A 56 21.07 -1.63 23.26
C ARG A 56 22.09 -1.44 22.14
N ASP A 57 22.72 -2.52 21.68
CA ASP A 57 23.58 -2.48 20.49
C ASP A 57 22.75 -2.29 19.22
N VAL A 58 22.74 -1.07 18.71
CA VAL A 58 22.08 -0.65 17.48
C VAL A 58 23.05 0.08 16.54
N ALA A 59 24.35 -0.26 16.63
CA ALA A 59 25.38 0.32 15.75
C ALA A 59 25.03 0.10 14.27
N THR A 60 24.44 -1.05 13.96
CA THR A 60 23.87 -1.41 12.67
C THR A 60 22.43 -1.92 12.87
N VAL A 61 21.52 -1.54 11.99
CA VAL A 61 20.16 -2.10 11.96
C VAL A 61 19.93 -2.88 10.67
N ASP A 62 19.16 -3.96 10.75
CA ASP A 62 18.69 -4.71 9.58
C ASP A 62 17.18 -4.53 9.42
N MET A 63 16.80 -3.82 8.36
CA MET A 63 15.42 -3.58 7.97
C MET A 63 14.93 -4.55 6.90
N SER A 64 15.79 -5.45 6.42
CA SER A 64 15.45 -6.31 5.30
C SER A 64 14.44 -7.40 5.67
N THR A 65 13.61 -7.76 4.70
CA THR A 65 12.62 -8.84 4.83
C THR A 65 12.33 -9.43 3.46
N THR A 66 11.28 -10.24 3.34
CA THR A 66 10.83 -10.80 2.07
C THR A 66 9.41 -10.35 1.74
N LEU A 67 9.10 -10.15 0.45
CA LEU A 67 7.74 -9.95 -0.07
C LEU A 67 7.65 -10.58 -1.46
N PHE A 68 6.55 -11.30 -1.74
CA PHE A 68 6.32 -12.03 -2.99
C PHE A 68 7.53 -12.91 -3.38
N GLY A 69 8.01 -13.70 -2.41
CA GLY A 69 9.17 -14.58 -2.58
C GLY A 69 10.54 -13.92 -2.70
N SER A 70 10.64 -12.58 -2.76
CA SER A 70 11.92 -11.87 -2.99
C SER A 70 12.36 -11.06 -1.78
N LYS A 71 13.68 -10.90 -1.60
CA LYS A 71 14.24 -10.04 -0.55
C LYS A 71 14.01 -8.56 -0.90
N VAL A 72 13.64 -7.77 0.09
CA VAL A 72 13.50 -6.31 0.01
C VAL A 72 14.31 -5.62 1.12
N SER A 73 14.73 -4.39 0.88
CA SER A 73 15.64 -3.62 1.75
C SER A 73 14.98 -3.12 3.05
N MET A 74 13.68 -2.84 3.00
CA MET A 74 12.86 -2.37 4.11
C MET A 74 11.43 -2.94 3.99
N PRO A 75 10.63 -2.99 5.07
CA PRO A 75 9.30 -3.59 5.03
C PRO A 75 8.24 -2.65 4.44
N LEU A 76 8.52 -2.11 3.24
CA LEU A 76 7.72 -1.12 2.53
C LEU A 76 7.63 -1.46 1.04
N GLY A 77 6.49 -1.12 0.42
CA GLY A 77 6.31 -1.16 -1.03
C GLY A 77 5.31 -0.11 -1.52
N PHE A 78 5.19 0.06 -2.83
CA PHE A 78 4.13 0.90 -3.40
C PHE A 78 2.81 0.14 -3.48
N SER A 79 1.76 0.72 -2.87
CA SER A 79 0.36 0.27 -3.02
C SER A 79 -0.10 0.58 -4.44
N PRO A 80 -0.98 -0.24 -5.06
CA PRO A 80 -1.49 0.05 -6.39
C PRO A 80 -2.26 1.37 -6.40
N ALA A 81 -1.80 2.31 -7.22
CA ALA A 81 -2.44 3.58 -7.49
C ALA A 81 -2.61 3.74 -9.01
N ALA A 82 -3.74 4.32 -9.41
CA ALA A 82 -4.07 4.53 -10.81
C ALA A 82 -3.43 5.83 -11.33
N MET A 83 -3.20 5.89 -12.65
CA MET A 83 -2.93 7.11 -13.39
C MET A 83 -1.74 7.95 -12.88
N HIS A 84 -0.55 7.35 -12.77
CA HIS A 84 0.63 8.10 -12.33
C HIS A 84 1.00 9.25 -13.28
N CYS A 85 0.62 9.15 -14.56
CA CYS A 85 0.82 10.22 -15.55
C CYS A 85 0.03 11.50 -15.27
N LEU A 86 -0.89 11.51 -14.30
CA LEU A 86 -1.50 12.76 -13.80
C LEU A 86 -0.51 13.60 -12.98
N ALA A 87 0.50 12.96 -12.38
CA ALA A 87 1.53 13.64 -11.59
C ALA A 87 2.77 13.98 -12.42
N HIS A 88 3.20 13.09 -13.33
CA HIS A 88 4.38 13.29 -14.16
C HIS A 88 4.33 12.42 -15.43
N PRO A 89 4.78 12.88 -16.62
CA PRO A 89 4.70 12.12 -17.88
C PRO A 89 5.35 10.72 -17.87
N ASP A 90 6.37 10.53 -17.04
CA ASP A 90 7.03 9.23 -16.86
C ASP A 90 6.19 8.27 -16.01
N GLY A 91 5.30 8.78 -15.15
CA GLY A 91 4.31 7.99 -14.40
C GLY A 91 4.87 6.75 -13.71
N GLU A 92 4.29 5.59 -14.03
CA GLU A 92 4.59 4.32 -13.37
C GLU A 92 6.01 3.81 -13.66
N VAL A 93 6.61 4.11 -14.83
CA VAL A 93 7.99 3.66 -15.12
C VAL A 93 9.01 4.36 -14.21
N ALA A 94 8.84 5.67 -13.97
CA ALA A 94 9.66 6.40 -13.01
C ALA A 94 9.45 5.92 -11.56
N THR A 95 8.22 5.50 -11.21
CA THR A 95 7.93 4.92 -9.90
C THR A 95 8.64 3.57 -9.72
N SER A 96 8.63 2.75 -10.77
CA SER A 96 9.31 1.45 -10.80
C SER A 96 10.82 1.61 -10.68
N GLY A 97 11.44 2.54 -11.44
CA GLY A 97 12.87 2.82 -11.32
C GLY A 97 13.27 3.24 -9.90
N ALA A 98 12.45 4.08 -9.24
CA ALA A 98 12.68 4.46 -7.85
C ALA A 98 12.51 3.28 -6.87
N ALA A 99 11.49 2.44 -7.07
CA ALA A 99 11.26 1.25 -6.25
C ALA A 99 12.44 0.26 -6.35
N ALA A 100 12.93 0.01 -7.57
CA ALA A 100 14.06 -0.86 -7.83
C ALA A 100 15.35 -0.34 -7.19
N LYS A 101 15.63 0.96 -7.34
CA LYS A 101 16.81 1.60 -6.72
C LYS A 101 16.77 1.50 -5.19
N ALA A 102 15.60 1.67 -4.59
CA ALA A 102 15.42 1.55 -3.15
C ALA A 102 15.38 0.08 -2.67
N GLY A 103 15.23 -0.90 -3.58
CA GLY A 103 15.11 -2.31 -3.25
C GLY A 103 13.78 -2.67 -2.57
N ILE A 104 12.68 -2.00 -2.94
CA ILE A 104 11.34 -2.22 -2.38
C ILE A 104 10.35 -2.78 -3.41
N ALA A 105 9.26 -3.38 -2.95
CA ALA A 105 8.23 -3.93 -3.83
C ALA A 105 7.38 -2.85 -4.52
N MET A 106 6.79 -3.18 -5.67
CA MET A 106 5.80 -2.33 -6.33
C MET A 106 4.59 -3.13 -6.79
N ALA A 107 3.40 -2.72 -6.33
CA ALA A 107 2.15 -3.18 -6.87
C ALA A 107 1.62 -2.19 -7.92
N LEU A 108 1.39 -2.66 -9.14
CA LEU A 108 0.90 -1.87 -10.27
C LEU A 108 -0.63 -2.00 -10.39
N SER A 109 -1.34 -0.88 -10.50
CA SER A 109 -2.79 -0.91 -10.77
C SER A 109 -3.08 -1.32 -12.22
N ASN A 110 -4.16 -2.06 -12.46
CA ASN A 110 -4.67 -2.24 -13.83
C ASN A 110 -5.13 -0.92 -14.49
N TRP A 111 -5.40 0.11 -13.69
CA TRP A 111 -5.68 1.48 -14.14
C TRP A 111 -4.41 2.34 -14.30
N SER A 112 -3.25 1.72 -14.50
CA SER A 112 -2.01 2.43 -14.78
C SER A 112 -2.02 3.07 -16.16
N THR A 113 -1.21 4.13 -16.30
CA THR A 113 -1.00 4.88 -17.56
C THR A 113 0.18 4.41 -18.39
N LYS A 114 0.94 3.43 -17.89
CA LYS A 114 1.99 2.68 -18.59
C LYS A 114 1.66 1.18 -18.57
N SER A 115 2.16 0.46 -19.57
CA SER A 115 1.96 -0.99 -19.68
C SER A 115 2.69 -1.71 -18.54
N LEU A 116 2.19 -2.88 -18.14
CA LEU A 116 2.86 -3.68 -17.11
C LEU A 116 4.27 -4.11 -17.57
N GLU A 117 4.46 -4.33 -18.86
CA GLU A 117 5.74 -4.71 -19.46
C GLU A 117 6.76 -3.55 -19.38
N ASP A 118 6.36 -2.34 -19.74
CA ASP A 118 7.25 -1.17 -19.66
C ASP A 118 7.63 -0.86 -18.21
N VAL A 119 6.68 -1.04 -17.28
CA VAL A 119 6.90 -0.81 -15.85
C VAL A 119 7.94 -1.79 -15.30
N ILE A 120 7.75 -3.10 -15.48
CA ILE A 120 8.72 -4.07 -14.95
C ILE A 120 10.08 -3.96 -15.64
N ALA A 121 10.11 -3.65 -16.96
CA ALA A 121 11.34 -3.44 -17.70
C ALA A 121 12.15 -2.26 -17.13
N ALA A 122 11.51 -1.12 -16.86
CA ALA A 122 12.18 0.06 -16.30
C ALA A 122 12.82 -0.24 -14.93
N GLY A 123 12.17 -1.03 -14.09
CA GLY A 123 12.75 -1.47 -12.82
C GLY A 123 13.95 -2.40 -13.00
N ASN A 124 13.83 -3.36 -13.92
CA ASN A 124 14.90 -4.32 -14.22
C ASN A 124 16.14 -3.67 -14.83
N GLU A 125 16.00 -2.55 -15.54
CA GLU A 125 17.12 -1.73 -16.01
C GLU A 125 17.93 -1.11 -14.86
N VAL A 126 17.27 -0.77 -13.74
CA VAL A 126 17.90 -0.17 -12.56
C VAL A 126 18.48 -1.24 -11.63
N GLY A 127 17.74 -2.33 -11.41
CA GLY A 127 18.15 -3.41 -10.52
C GLY A 127 17.30 -4.66 -10.71
N ASN A 128 17.97 -5.81 -10.85
CA ASN A 128 17.28 -7.09 -10.98
C ASN A 128 16.73 -7.57 -9.63
N GLY A 129 15.55 -8.20 -9.64
CA GLY A 129 14.96 -8.86 -8.47
C GLY A 129 13.96 -8.01 -7.66
N THR A 130 13.49 -6.89 -8.20
CA THR A 130 12.39 -6.11 -7.59
C THR A 130 11.10 -6.93 -7.61
N PRO A 131 10.44 -7.20 -6.47
CA PRO A 131 9.18 -7.95 -6.47
C PRO A 131 8.01 -7.08 -6.94
N TYR A 132 7.34 -7.53 -7.99
CA TYR A 132 6.17 -6.87 -8.56
C TYR A 132 4.89 -7.65 -8.34
N ALA A 133 3.81 -6.91 -8.10
CA ALA A 133 2.44 -7.43 -8.15
C ALA A 133 1.60 -6.64 -9.16
N VAL A 134 0.68 -7.29 -9.86
CA VAL A 134 -0.40 -6.61 -10.56
C VAL A 134 -1.64 -6.55 -9.67
N GLN A 135 -2.39 -5.46 -9.74
CA GLN A 135 -3.65 -5.30 -9.01
C GLN A 135 -4.84 -5.33 -9.96
N THR A 136 -5.86 -6.07 -9.56
CA THR A 136 -7.19 -6.08 -10.19
C THR A 136 -8.29 -6.00 -9.11
N SER A 137 -9.56 -6.02 -9.50
CA SER A 137 -10.69 -5.96 -8.57
C SER A 137 -11.85 -6.84 -9.04
N THR A 138 -12.75 -7.17 -8.12
CA THR A 138 -14.01 -7.87 -8.45
C THR A 138 -14.88 -7.09 -9.45
N GLY A 139 -14.73 -5.76 -9.50
CA GLY A 139 -15.41 -4.91 -10.47
C GLY A 139 -14.79 -4.88 -11.87
N THR A 140 -13.66 -5.57 -12.10
CA THR A 140 -13.01 -5.65 -13.42
C THR A 140 -13.64 -6.78 -14.24
N PRO A 141 -13.99 -6.57 -15.53
CA PRO A 141 -14.52 -7.63 -16.37
C PRO A 141 -13.58 -8.84 -16.43
N LYS A 142 -14.13 -10.05 -16.23
CA LYS A 142 -13.36 -11.30 -16.19
C LYS A 142 -12.37 -11.50 -17.35
N PRO A 143 -12.74 -11.25 -18.63
CA PRO A 143 -11.78 -11.37 -19.74
C PRO A 143 -10.59 -10.40 -19.63
N SER A 144 -10.78 -9.23 -19.05
CA SER A 144 -9.69 -8.27 -18.80
C SER A 144 -8.80 -8.70 -17.64
N ILE A 145 -9.34 -9.44 -16.66
CA ILE A 145 -8.54 -10.04 -15.58
C ILE A 145 -7.70 -11.18 -16.12
N GLU A 146 -8.28 -12.07 -16.92
CA GLU A 146 -7.60 -13.20 -17.56
C GLU A 146 -6.39 -12.71 -18.37
N GLU A 147 -6.61 -11.71 -19.23
CA GLU A 147 -5.54 -11.14 -20.04
C GLU A 147 -4.46 -10.42 -19.21
N LEU A 148 -4.86 -9.69 -18.16
CA LEU A 148 -3.92 -9.02 -17.26
C LEU A 148 -3.01 -10.03 -16.55
N ILE A 149 -3.57 -11.10 -16.00
CA ILE A 149 -2.80 -12.11 -15.26
C ILE A 149 -1.87 -12.87 -16.21
N ARG A 150 -2.34 -13.24 -17.41
CA ARG A 150 -1.52 -13.90 -18.43
C ARG A 150 -0.31 -13.05 -18.82
N ARG A 151 -0.52 -11.75 -19.10
CA ARG A 151 0.57 -10.82 -19.43
C ARG A 151 1.51 -10.58 -18.26
N ALA A 152 0.98 -10.52 -17.04
CA ALA A 152 1.77 -10.35 -15.83
C ALA A 152 2.71 -11.53 -15.59
N ASP A 153 2.22 -12.77 -15.77
CA ASP A 153 3.02 -13.99 -15.73
C ASP A 153 4.16 -13.93 -16.76
N GLU A 154 3.83 -13.68 -18.04
CA GLU A 154 4.81 -13.58 -19.13
C GLU A 154 5.88 -12.50 -18.90
N ALA A 155 5.51 -11.39 -18.26
CA ALA A 155 6.41 -10.28 -17.97
C ALA A 155 7.29 -10.50 -16.72
N GLY A 156 6.97 -11.50 -15.88
CA GLY A 156 7.73 -11.85 -14.68
C GLY A 156 7.21 -11.22 -13.38
N TYR A 157 5.93 -10.87 -13.30
CA TYR A 157 5.31 -10.47 -12.04
C TYR A 157 5.20 -11.64 -11.08
N SER A 158 5.34 -11.35 -9.78
CA SER A 158 5.41 -12.37 -8.71
C SER A 158 4.11 -12.53 -7.91
N ALA A 159 3.14 -11.65 -8.10
CA ALA A 159 1.89 -11.69 -7.33
C ALA A 159 0.71 -10.97 -8.01
N VAL A 160 -0.49 -11.31 -7.54
CA VAL A 160 -1.75 -10.63 -7.84
C VAL A 160 -2.36 -10.08 -6.55
N LEU A 161 -2.62 -8.78 -6.52
CA LEU A 161 -3.42 -8.13 -5.47
C LEU A 161 -4.88 -8.02 -5.95
N LEU A 162 -5.78 -8.81 -5.39
CA LEU A 162 -7.21 -8.67 -5.63
C LEU A 162 -7.80 -7.64 -4.66
N THR A 163 -8.25 -6.51 -5.19
CA THR A 163 -8.96 -5.48 -4.43
C THR A 163 -10.42 -5.86 -4.21
N VAL A 164 -10.84 -5.95 -2.95
CA VAL A 164 -12.18 -6.37 -2.52
C VAL A 164 -12.99 -5.28 -1.79
N ASP A 165 -12.38 -4.12 -1.48
CA ASP A 165 -13.03 -2.98 -0.79
C ASP A 165 -13.83 -2.04 -1.71
N ALA A 166 -14.11 -2.48 -2.94
CA ALA A 166 -14.63 -1.61 -3.98
C ALA A 166 -15.85 -2.12 -4.77
N PRO A 167 -16.86 -2.77 -4.13
CA PRO A 167 -18.07 -3.24 -4.83
C PRO A 167 -18.89 -2.08 -5.42
N ALA A 168 -18.77 -0.89 -4.84
CA ALA A 168 -19.19 0.39 -5.41
C ALA A 168 -18.02 1.38 -5.41
N LEU A 169 -18.07 2.41 -6.27
CA LEU A 169 -17.10 3.51 -6.22
C LEU A 169 -17.45 4.45 -5.06
N GLY A 170 -16.48 4.76 -4.20
CA GLY A 170 -16.65 5.76 -3.15
C GLY A 170 -17.04 7.12 -3.72
N ARG A 171 -17.95 7.82 -3.04
CA ARG A 171 -18.44 9.12 -3.51
C ARG A 171 -17.46 10.22 -3.12
N ARG A 172 -16.63 10.66 -4.07
CA ARG A 172 -15.57 11.65 -3.84
C ARG A 172 -16.01 13.03 -4.35
N LEU A 173 -16.36 13.93 -3.44
CA LEU A 173 -17.11 15.15 -3.77
C LEU A 173 -16.35 16.11 -4.69
N ASN A 174 -15.02 16.21 -4.55
CA ASN A 174 -14.17 16.96 -5.46
C ASN A 174 -14.25 16.46 -6.90
N GLU A 175 -14.32 15.14 -7.13
CA GLU A 175 -14.42 14.59 -8.49
C GLU A 175 -15.72 15.02 -9.19
N TYR A 176 -16.82 15.18 -8.43
CA TYR A 176 -18.08 15.73 -8.94
C TYR A 176 -18.01 17.24 -9.17
N ARG A 177 -17.40 18.00 -8.25
CA ARG A 177 -17.28 19.47 -8.35
C ARG A 177 -16.39 19.89 -9.51
N ASN A 178 -15.32 19.13 -9.77
CA ASN A 178 -14.31 19.51 -10.76
C ASN A 178 -14.49 18.86 -12.13
N GLY A 179 -15.54 18.05 -12.34
CA GLY A 179 -15.77 17.35 -13.59
C GLY A 179 -14.57 16.49 -13.99
N VAL A 180 -14.12 15.59 -13.08
CA VAL A 180 -12.96 14.74 -13.35
C VAL A 180 -13.28 13.75 -14.46
N GLU A 181 -12.82 14.08 -15.67
CA GLU A 181 -12.83 13.27 -16.88
C GLU A 181 -11.42 12.87 -17.28
N LEU A 182 -11.29 11.77 -18.02
CA LEU A 182 -9.99 11.30 -18.51
C LEU A 182 -9.30 12.38 -19.34
N PRO A 183 -8.03 12.73 -19.06
CA PRO A 183 -7.26 13.63 -19.92
C PRO A 183 -7.23 13.11 -21.37
N THR A 184 -7.35 14.02 -22.33
CA THR A 184 -7.23 13.69 -23.75
C THR A 184 -5.89 13.01 -24.03
N GLY A 185 -5.94 11.86 -24.72
CA GLY A 185 -4.75 11.10 -25.08
C GLY A 185 -4.19 10.20 -23.97
N MET A 186 -4.75 10.24 -22.76
CA MET A 186 -4.41 9.28 -21.71
C MET A 186 -4.90 7.88 -22.10
N LYS A 187 -4.03 6.88 -21.95
CA LYS A 187 -4.32 5.49 -22.28
C LYS A 187 -4.19 4.62 -21.04
N PHE A 188 -4.93 3.50 -21.05
CA PHE A 188 -4.88 2.46 -20.03
C PHE A 188 -4.48 1.14 -20.69
N PRO A 189 -3.19 0.88 -20.90
CA PRO A 189 -2.71 -0.27 -21.68
C PRO A 189 -2.95 -1.63 -21.00
N ASN A 190 -3.40 -1.65 -19.74
CA ASN A 190 -3.59 -2.85 -18.94
C ASN A 190 -5.06 -3.25 -18.77
N ILE A 191 -5.98 -2.55 -19.45
CA ILE A 191 -7.40 -2.93 -19.53
C ILE A 191 -7.77 -3.23 -20.99
N SER A 192 -8.67 -4.20 -21.18
CA SER A 192 -9.16 -4.62 -22.51
C SER A 192 -10.62 -4.24 -22.75
N PHE A 193 -11.15 -3.30 -21.97
CA PHE A 193 -12.52 -2.77 -22.09
C PHE A 193 -12.50 -1.24 -22.18
N ASP A 194 -13.60 -0.64 -22.61
CA ASP A 194 -13.69 0.81 -22.81
C ASP A 194 -13.53 1.60 -21.49
N PRO A 195 -12.46 2.42 -21.34
CA PRO A 195 -12.26 3.25 -20.16
C PRO A 195 -13.10 4.53 -20.14
N SER A 196 -13.80 4.87 -21.22
CA SER A 196 -14.48 6.17 -21.40
C SER A 196 -15.39 6.54 -20.22
N SER A 197 -15.91 5.54 -19.50
CA SER A 197 -16.68 5.69 -18.27
C SER A 197 -15.96 5.12 -17.04
N PHE A 198 -14.69 5.49 -16.78
CA PHE A 198 -13.94 4.95 -15.63
C PHE A 198 -14.65 5.12 -14.27
N ARG A 199 -15.56 6.11 -14.15
CA ARG A 199 -16.44 6.31 -12.99
C ARG A 199 -17.75 5.51 -13.06
N GLY A 200 -18.25 5.20 -14.25
CA GLY A 200 -19.53 4.54 -14.50
C GLY A 200 -19.43 3.08 -14.93
N ILE A 201 -18.25 2.46 -14.84
CA ILE A 201 -18.11 1.01 -15.00
C ILE A 201 -19.01 0.32 -14.00
N LYS A 202 -19.91 -0.52 -14.52
CA LYS A 202 -20.76 -1.38 -13.70
C LYS A 202 -19.87 -2.36 -12.95
N ARG A 203 -19.74 -2.13 -11.65
CA ARG A 203 -18.99 -3.01 -10.75
C ARG A 203 -19.83 -4.21 -10.39
N ASP A 204 -19.20 -5.38 -10.33
CA ASP A 204 -19.86 -6.59 -9.84
C ASP A 204 -19.91 -6.57 -8.30
N ALA A 205 -21.02 -6.05 -7.78
CA ALA A 205 -21.32 -6.06 -6.35
C ALA A 205 -21.88 -7.41 -5.86
N ALA A 206 -22.07 -8.39 -6.74
CA ALA A 206 -22.59 -9.72 -6.39
C ALA A 206 -21.49 -10.77 -6.16
N SER A 207 -20.23 -10.43 -6.47
CA SER A 207 -19.07 -11.29 -6.21
C SER A 207 -18.95 -11.63 -4.72
N THR A 208 -18.77 -12.92 -4.42
CA THR A 208 -18.53 -13.43 -3.05
C THR A 208 -17.19 -14.16 -2.96
N PHE A 209 -16.74 -14.49 -1.75
CA PHE A 209 -15.53 -15.29 -1.55
C PHE A 209 -15.64 -16.64 -2.28
N GLU A 210 -16.78 -17.32 -2.15
CA GLU A 210 -17.02 -18.67 -2.66
C GLU A 210 -17.08 -18.72 -4.19
N THR A 211 -17.57 -17.65 -4.81
CA THR A 211 -17.80 -17.59 -6.26
C THR A 211 -16.63 -16.99 -7.01
N PHE A 212 -15.94 -16.01 -6.42
CA PHE A 212 -14.88 -15.26 -7.11
C PHE A 212 -13.49 -15.83 -6.83
N LEU A 213 -13.18 -16.21 -5.58
CA LEU A 213 -11.81 -16.63 -5.22
C LEU A 213 -11.36 -17.91 -5.91
N PRO A 214 -12.16 -18.99 -5.98
CA PRO A 214 -11.74 -20.18 -6.73
C PRO A 214 -11.50 -19.91 -8.22
N TRP A 215 -12.32 -19.03 -8.81
CA TRP A 215 -12.18 -18.68 -10.22
C TRP A 215 -10.89 -17.90 -10.48
N ILE A 216 -10.61 -16.82 -9.74
CA ILE A 216 -9.36 -16.07 -9.96
C ILE A 216 -8.13 -16.91 -9.60
N ALA A 217 -8.21 -17.75 -8.56
CA ALA A 217 -7.12 -18.64 -8.20
C ALA A 217 -6.79 -19.64 -9.32
N SER A 218 -7.77 -20.08 -10.12
CA SER A 218 -7.51 -20.92 -11.30
C SER A 218 -6.75 -20.21 -12.43
N LEU A 219 -6.66 -18.88 -12.40
CA LEU A 219 -5.92 -18.08 -13.37
C LEU A 219 -4.50 -17.76 -12.89
N VAL A 220 -4.27 -17.73 -11.57
CA VAL A 220 -2.97 -17.35 -10.99
C VAL A 220 -2.00 -18.54 -11.06
N PRO A 221 -0.86 -18.40 -11.75
CA PRO A 221 0.15 -19.46 -11.82
C PRO A 221 0.69 -19.85 -10.43
N PRO A 222 1.12 -21.11 -10.22
CA PRO A 222 1.58 -21.58 -8.91
C PRO A 222 2.78 -20.85 -8.31
N HIS A 223 3.58 -20.17 -9.13
CA HIS A 223 4.74 -19.40 -8.68
C HIS A 223 4.39 -17.95 -8.31
N MET A 224 3.18 -17.50 -8.63
CA MET A 224 2.67 -16.18 -8.23
C MET A 224 1.84 -16.29 -6.95
N GLU A 225 1.93 -15.29 -6.09
CA GLU A 225 1.10 -15.22 -4.87
C GLU A 225 -0.22 -14.50 -5.13
N LEU A 226 -1.33 -14.97 -4.56
CA LEU A 226 -2.61 -14.25 -4.52
C LEU A 226 -2.84 -13.61 -3.16
N TRP A 227 -3.11 -12.31 -3.15
CA TRP A 227 -3.35 -11.51 -1.94
C TRP A 227 -4.68 -10.76 -2.02
N LEU A 228 -5.34 -10.60 -0.87
CA LEU A 228 -6.59 -9.81 -0.77
C LEU A 228 -6.31 -8.42 -0.22
N LYS A 229 -6.63 -7.37 -0.98
CA LYS A 229 -6.49 -5.98 -0.56
C LYS A 229 -7.85 -5.37 -0.24
N GLY A 230 -7.96 -4.76 0.92
CA GLY A 230 -9.22 -4.16 1.38
C GLY A 230 -9.91 -4.95 2.49
N ILE A 231 -9.19 -5.89 3.11
CA ILE A 231 -9.65 -6.58 4.32
C ILE A 231 -9.66 -5.56 5.46
N TYR A 232 -10.67 -5.64 6.32
CA TYR A 232 -10.87 -4.64 7.38
C TYR A 232 -11.24 -5.23 8.74
N THR A 233 -11.68 -6.48 8.78
CA THR A 233 -12.24 -7.11 9.98
C THR A 233 -11.56 -8.44 10.26
N PRO A 234 -11.43 -8.84 11.53
CA PRO A 234 -10.91 -10.17 11.88
C PRO A 234 -11.80 -11.31 11.35
N GLU A 235 -13.09 -11.07 11.13
CA GLU A 235 -14.03 -12.01 10.50
C GLU A 235 -13.58 -12.33 9.07
N ASP A 236 -13.33 -11.30 8.27
CA ASP A 236 -12.88 -11.47 6.89
C ASP A 236 -11.47 -12.10 6.82
N VAL A 237 -10.60 -11.82 7.80
CA VAL A 237 -9.31 -12.52 7.94
C VAL A 237 -9.53 -14.02 8.08
N ARG A 238 -10.44 -14.45 8.96
CA ARG A 238 -10.71 -15.87 9.21
C ARG A 238 -11.32 -16.53 7.97
N ILE A 239 -12.23 -15.86 7.27
CA ILE A 239 -12.80 -16.33 6.01
C ILE A 239 -11.69 -16.49 4.95
N ALA A 240 -10.85 -15.47 4.74
CA ALA A 240 -9.73 -15.53 3.81
C ALA A 240 -8.78 -16.70 4.13
N ALA A 241 -8.54 -16.96 5.42
CA ALA A 241 -7.70 -18.04 5.88
C ALA A 241 -8.26 -19.45 5.60
N THR A 242 -9.54 -19.60 5.23
CA THR A 242 -10.09 -20.89 4.79
C THR A 242 -9.64 -21.28 3.37
N TYR A 243 -9.12 -20.32 2.59
CA TYR A 243 -8.67 -20.54 1.22
C TYR A 243 -7.14 -20.76 1.20
N PRO A 244 -6.65 -21.98 0.90
CA PRO A 244 -5.23 -22.33 1.06
C PRO A 244 -4.30 -21.64 0.04
N PHE A 245 -4.85 -21.11 -1.06
CA PHE A 245 -4.11 -20.38 -2.09
C PHE A 245 -3.95 -18.88 -1.78
N ILE A 246 -4.62 -18.35 -0.75
CA ILE A 246 -4.44 -16.97 -0.31
C ILE A 246 -3.19 -16.88 0.55
N ARG A 247 -2.18 -16.15 0.06
CA ARG A 247 -0.85 -16.02 0.68
C ARG A 247 -0.76 -14.82 1.62
N GLY A 248 -1.56 -13.78 1.39
CA GLY A 248 -1.61 -12.65 2.30
C GLY A 248 -2.83 -11.77 2.15
N ILE A 249 -2.98 -10.87 3.11
CA ILE A 249 -4.04 -9.87 3.17
C ILE A 249 -3.42 -8.48 3.36
N ILE A 250 -4.13 -7.45 2.92
CA ILE A 250 -3.76 -6.05 3.13
C ILE A 250 -4.93 -5.34 3.82
N ILE A 251 -4.68 -4.86 5.04
CA ILE A 251 -5.60 -4.00 5.77
C ILE A 251 -5.62 -2.63 5.08
N SER A 252 -6.76 -2.30 4.46
CA SER A 252 -6.87 -1.16 3.54
C SER A 252 -8.31 -0.63 3.53
N ASN A 253 -8.46 0.69 3.65
CA ASN A 253 -9.70 1.40 3.30
C ASN A 253 -9.53 2.22 2.02
N HIS A 254 -8.63 1.76 1.14
CA HIS A 254 -8.32 2.41 -0.12
C HIS A 254 -7.79 3.84 0.05
N GLY A 255 -7.10 4.11 1.16
CA GLY A 255 -6.61 5.44 1.50
C GLY A 255 -7.72 6.47 1.83
N GLY A 256 -8.84 6.00 2.38
CA GLY A 256 -10.02 6.81 2.70
C GLY A 256 -10.85 7.21 1.48
N ARG A 257 -10.79 6.45 0.38
CA ARG A 257 -11.41 6.80 -0.91
C ARG A 257 -12.69 6.02 -1.23
N GLN A 258 -13.11 5.13 -0.34
CA GLN A 258 -14.24 4.22 -0.51
C GLN A 258 -15.35 4.52 0.52
N LEU A 259 -15.48 3.74 1.59
CA LEU A 259 -16.45 3.98 2.66
C LEU A 259 -15.91 5.05 3.63
N ASP A 260 -16.54 6.23 3.67
CA ASP A 260 -16.21 7.27 4.66
C ASP A 260 -16.97 7.02 5.96
N GLY A 261 -16.34 7.32 7.10
CA GLY A 261 -16.82 6.96 8.43
C GLY A 261 -16.36 5.58 8.90
N ALA A 262 -15.62 4.83 8.06
CA ALA A 262 -14.89 3.65 8.50
C ALA A 262 -13.74 4.03 9.46
N PRO A 263 -13.36 3.14 10.40
CA PRO A 263 -12.17 3.32 11.26
C PRO A 263 -10.91 3.60 10.45
N ALA A 264 -9.81 4.03 11.07
CA ALA A 264 -8.51 4.05 10.42
C ALA A 264 -7.95 2.63 10.23
N THR A 265 -7.13 2.39 9.21
CA THR A 265 -6.54 1.05 8.99
C THR A 265 -5.66 0.60 10.15
N LEU A 266 -4.95 1.54 10.78
CA LEU A 266 -4.14 1.28 11.96
C LEU A 266 -4.98 0.84 13.18
N GLU A 267 -6.24 1.28 13.27
CA GLU A 267 -7.16 0.87 14.36
C GLU A 267 -7.64 -0.57 14.16
N ALA A 268 -7.87 -0.98 12.91
CA ALA A 268 -8.29 -2.34 12.58
C ALA A 268 -7.14 -3.37 12.63
N LEU A 269 -5.90 -2.90 12.49
CA LEU A 269 -4.72 -3.76 12.38
C LEU A 269 -4.53 -4.73 13.56
N PRO A 270 -4.62 -4.33 14.84
CA PRO A 270 -4.32 -5.24 15.96
C PRO A 270 -5.25 -6.45 16.01
N ASP A 271 -6.55 -6.24 15.81
CA ASP A 271 -7.55 -7.32 15.81
C ASP A 271 -7.35 -8.26 14.62
N CYS A 272 -7.04 -7.70 13.44
CA CYS A 272 -6.72 -8.49 12.26
C CYS A 272 -5.42 -9.28 12.44
N ALA A 273 -4.38 -8.68 13.05
CA ALA A 273 -3.12 -9.35 13.34
C ALA A 273 -3.29 -10.49 14.35
N ALA A 274 -4.14 -10.29 15.37
CA ALA A 274 -4.50 -11.35 16.32
C ALA A 274 -5.23 -12.51 15.61
N ALA A 275 -6.15 -12.21 14.69
CA ALA A 275 -6.81 -13.22 13.86
C ALA A 275 -5.80 -13.98 12.97
N VAL A 276 -4.86 -13.28 12.32
CA VAL A 276 -3.79 -13.89 11.51
C VAL A 276 -2.89 -14.79 12.37
N LYS A 277 -2.48 -14.33 13.56
CA LYS A 277 -1.69 -15.14 14.50
C LYS A 277 -2.43 -16.43 14.88
N SER A 278 -3.73 -16.31 15.20
CA SER A 278 -4.58 -17.45 15.56
C SER A 278 -4.68 -18.48 14.44
N VAL A 279 -5.01 -18.06 13.21
CA VAL A 279 -5.12 -18.99 12.07
C VAL A 279 -3.77 -19.60 11.66
N ASN A 280 -2.66 -18.90 11.94
CA ASN A 280 -1.32 -19.41 11.65
C ASN A 280 -0.82 -20.45 12.66
N LEU A 281 -1.49 -20.65 13.81
CA LEU A 281 -1.16 -21.73 14.75
C LEU A 281 -1.38 -23.13 14.16
N SER A 282 -2.32 -23.27 13.21
CA SER A 282 -2.63 -24.53 12.54
C SER A 282 -2.04 -24.63 11.13
N ARG A 283 -1.29 -23.61 10.67
CA ARG A 283 -0.66 -23.58 9.34
C ARG A 283 0.82 -23.94 9.43
N SER A 284 1.34 -24.58 8.38
CA SER A 284 2.77 -24.83 8.26
C SER A 284 3.54 -23.54 7.98
N PRO A 285 4.84 -23.46 8.33
CA PRO A 285 5.66 -22.26 8.12
C PRO A 285 5.63 -21.73 6.68
N GLU A 286 5.61 -22.63 5.70
CA GLU A 286 5.60 -22.32 4.27
C GLU A 286 4.24 -21.86 3.72
N ASN A 287 3.16 -21.96 4.51
CA ASN A 287 1.81 -21.55 4.14
C ASN A 287 1.16 -20.59 5.15
N LYS A 288 1.98 -19.87 5.93
CA LYS A 288 1.48 -18.80 6.81
C LYS A 288 0.76 -17.73 5.99
N LEU A 289 -0.40 -17.31 6.48
CA LEU A 289 -1.08 -16.13 5.98
C LEU A 289 -0.29 -14.90 6.42
N ARG A 290 0.14 -14.08 5.47
CA ARG A 290 0.84 -12.82 5.74
C ARG A 290 -0.14 -11.65 5.88
N ILE A 291 0.25 -10.64 6.63
CA ILE A 291 -0.54 -9.42 6.85
C ILE A 291 0.26 -8.18 6.48
N ALA A 292 -0.29 -7.36 5.61
CA ALA A 292 0.24 -6.05 5.30
C ALA A 292 -0.81 -4.95 5.59
N ILE A 293 -0.39 -3.70 5.56
CA ILE A 293 -1.26 -2.54 5.78
C ILE A 293 -0.94 -1.41 4.80
N ASP A 294 -1.96 -0.69 4.37
CA ASP A 294 -1.82 0.65 3.78
C ASP A 294 -2.73 1.67 4.46
N GLY A 295 -2.62 2.94 4.06
CA GLY A 295 -3.43 4.04 4.58
C GLY A 295 -2.70 4.86 5.65
N GLY A 296 -2.62 6.17 5.45
CA GLY A 296 -2.14 7.12 6.46
C GLY A 296 -0.63 7.21 6.71
N ILE A 297 0.19 6.22 6.30
CA ILE A 297 1.65 6.20 6.54
C ILE A 297 2.35 7.41 5.89
N ARG A 298 3.04 8.24 6.69
CA ARG A 298 3.81 9.42 6.24
C ARG A 298 5.22 9.51 6.84
N ARG A 299 5.53 8.70 7.85
CA ARG A 299 6.81 8.69 8.56
C ARG A 299 7.42 7.29 8.65
N GLY A 300 8.74 7.21 8.82
CA GLY A 300 9.40 5.96 9.19
C GLY A 300 8.91 5.40 10.53
N SER A 301 8.54 6.28 11.48
CA SER A 301 7.93 5.88 12.75
C SER A 301 6.50 5.34 12.60
N ASP A 302 5.79 5.67 11.52
CA ASP A 302 4.48 5.07 11.21
C ASP A 302 4.66 3.62 10.76
N ILE A 303 5.66 3.35 9.92
CA ILE A 303 6.05 1.99 9.53
C ILE A 303 6.40 1.17 10.78
N PHE A 304 7.22 1.72 11.68
CA PHE A 304 7.55 1.08 12.96
C PHE A 304 6.30 0.71 13.77
N LYS A 305 5.34 1.62 13.90
CA LYS A 305 4.07 1.37 14.63
C LYS A 305 3.25 0.26 13.96
N CYS A 306 3.14 0.26 12.63
CA CYS A 306 2.46 -0.81 11.91
C CYS A 306 3.09 -2.19 12.20
N LEU A 307 4.41 -2.30 12.15
CA LEU A 307 5.12 -3.55 12.45
C LEU A 307 4.91 -3.98 13.90
N ALA A 308 5.02 -3.04 14.84
CA ALA A 308 4.79 -3.31 16.26
C ALA A 308 3.36 -3.77 16.57
N LEU A 309 2.38 -3.34 15.77
CA LEU A 309 0.99 -3.77 15.87
C LEU A 309 0.68 -5.06 15.08
N GLY A 310 1.70 -5.69 14.50
CA GLY A 310 1.61 -7.03 13.92
C GLY A 310 1.51 -7.09 12.40
N ALA A 311 1.75 -6.00 11.68
CA ALA A 311 1.92 -6.07 10.23
C ALA A 311 3.29 -6.71 9.88
N ASP A 312 3.34 -7.56 8.86
CA ASP A 312 4.58 -8.05 8.26
C ASP A 312 5.18 -7.03 7.28
N PHE A 313 4.33 -6.16 6.70
CA PHE A 313 4.70 -5.27 5.61
C PHE A 313 3.80 -4.03 5.52
N CYS A 314 4.34 -2.93 5.00
CA CYS A 314 3.61 -1.69 4.76
C CYS A 314 3.55 -1.34 3.27
N PHE A 315 2.47 -0.69 2.84
CA PHE A 315 2.34 -0.13 1.50
C PHE A 315 1.98 1.36 1.53
N VAL A 316 2.53 2.13 0.60
CA VAL A 316 2.28 3.57 0.42
C VAL A 316 1.78 3.88 -0.99
N GLY A 317 0.72 4.68 -1.09
CA GLY A 317 0.12 5.08 -2.39
C GLY A 317 0.52 6.49 -2.81
N ARG A 318 -0.11 7.50 -2.18
CA ARG A 318 0.06 8.93 -2.54
C ARG A 318 1.51 9.43 -2.55
N LEU A 319 2.40 8.77 -1.80
CA LEU A 319 3.83 9.06 -1.76
C LEU A 319 4.45 9.11 -3.17
N ALA A 320 4.17 8.10 -4.00
CA ALA A 320 4.68 8.04 -5.38
C ALA A 320 4.22 9.26 -6.18
N MET A 321 2.93 9.60 -6.08
CA MET A 321 2.35 10.71 -6.83
C MET A 321 2.92 12.07 -6.42
N TRP A 322 3.16 12.29 -5.13
CA TRP A 322 3.78 13.52 -4.64
C TRP A 322 5.24 13.63 -5.09
N GLY A 323 5.99 12.53 -5.02
CA GLY A 323 7.38 12.48 -5.50
C GLY A 323 7.46 12.74 -7.01
N LEU A 324 6.62 12.07 -7.80
CA LEU A 324 6.54 12.24 -9.24
C LEU A 324 6.26 13.70 -9.64
N ALA A 325 5.27 14.33 -9.03
CA ALA A 325 4.94 15.72 -9.37
C ALA A 325 5.99 16.72 -8.89
N TYR A 326 6.77 16.38 -7.86
CA TYR A 326 7.86 17.25 -7.42
C TYR A 326 9.01 17.24 -8.43
N ASP A 327 9.56 16.06 -8.76
CA ASP A 327 10.76 15.93 -9.61
C ASP A 327 10.88 14.53 -10.24
N GLY A 328 9.77 14.00 -10.78
CA GLY A 328 9.73 12.70 -11.45
C GLY A 328 10.28 11.57 -10.56
N GLN A 329 11.10 10.70 -11.15
CA GLN A 329 11.75 9.60 -10.42
C GLN A 329 12.56 10.08 -9.22
N ARG A 330 13.34 11.18 -9.34
CA ARG A 330 14.18 11.70 -8.25
C ARG A 330 13.36 12.15 -7.05
N GLY A 331 12.17 12.69 -7.27
CA GLY A 331 11.27 13.06 -6.18
C GLY A 331 10.72 11.84 -5.45
N VAL A 332 10.42 10.74 -6.18
CA VAL A 332 10.02 9.46 -5.57
C VAL A 332 11.18 8.86 -4.77
N GLU A 333 12.38 8.83 -5.34
CA GLU A 333 13.61 8.38 -4.67
C GLU A 333 13.85 9.16 -3.37
N ARG A 334 13.72 10.50 -3.40
CA ARG A 334 13.87 11.33 -2.20
C ARG A 334 12.84 10.97 -1.13
N ALA A 335 11.60 10.70 -1.49
CA ALA A 335 10.56 10.29 -0.56
C ALA A 335 10.91 8.95 0.12
N LEU A 336 11.40 7.97 -0.65
CA LEU A 336 11.81 6.67 -0.12
C LEU A 336 13.05 6.79 0.78
N THR A 337 14.05 7.60 0.40
CA THR A 337 15.22 7.88 1.25
C THR A 337 14.80 8.44 2.60
N LEU A 338 13.87 9.41 2.63
CA LEU A 338 13.38 9.98 3.88
C LEU A 338 12.71 8.93 4.78
N LEU A 339 11.81 8.09 4.24
CA LEU A 339 11.16 7.04 5.03
C LEU A 339 12.16 5.99 5.54
N ASN A 340 13.17 5.64 4.74
CA ASN A 340 14.22 4.71 5.12
C ASN A 340 15.08 5.28 6.27
N GLU A 341 15.56 6.52 6.13
CA GLU A 341 16.35 7.22 7.16
C GLU A 341 15.56 7.40 8.47
N GLU A 342 14.28 7.78 8.37
CA GLU A 342 13.40 7.93 9.52
C GLU A 342 13.15 6.58 10.23
N LEU A 343 12.94 5.49 9.48
CA LEU A 343 12.71 4.16 10.07
C LEU A 343 13.98 3.64 10.75
N GLU A 344 15.15 3.74 10.11
CA GLU A 344 16.43 3.35 10.69
C GLU A 344 16.70 4.13 11.99
N THR A 345 16.50 5.46 11.97
CA THR A 345 16.66 6.30 13.15
C THR A 345 15.68 5.90 14.25
N CYS A 346 14.42 5.64 13.90
CA CYS A 346 13.39 5.18 14.82
C CYS A 346 13.77 3.85 15.49
N MET A 347 14.24 2.87 14.72
CA MET A 347 14.68 1.58 15.24
C MET A 347 15.87 1.72 16.19
N LYS A 348 16.86 2.54 15.84
CA LYS A 348 18.01 2.84 16.71
C LYS A 348 17.56 3.46 18.05
N LEU A 349 16.69 4.47 18.01
CA LEU A 349 16.18 5.14 19.23
C LEU A 349 15.23 4.25 20.04
N ALA A 350 14.49 3.36 19.40
CA ALA A 350 13.66 2.35 20.06
C ALA A 350 14.48 1.19 20.65
N GLY A 351 15.76 1.06 20.28
CA GLY A 351 16.64 -0.03 20.71
C GLY A 351 16.35 -1.36 20.00
N CYS A 352 15.84 -1.31 18.77
CA CYS A 352 15.53 -2.46 17.92
C CYS A 352 16.63 -2.62 16.85
N LYS A 353 17.30 -3.78 16.80
CA LYS A 353 18.38 -4.06 15.84
C LYS A 353 17.83 -4.65 14.54
N THR A 354 16.78 -5.45 14.65
CA THR A 354 16.12 -6.16 13.53
C THR A 354 14.61 -5.93 13.57
N LEU A 355 13.91 -6.23 12.48
CA LEU A 355 12.44 -6.18 12.47
C LEU A 355 11.81 -7.10 13.53
N ALA A 356 12.45 -8.22 13.87
CA ALA A 356 11.96 -9.16 14.89
C ALA A 356 12.01 -8.59 16.33
N ASP A 357 12.76 -7.49 16.55
CA ASP A 357 12.79 -6.77 17.83
C ASP A 357 11.62 -5.80 17.98
N ILE A 358 10.82 -5.60 16.92
CA ILE A 358 9.67 -4.70 16.90
C ILE A 358 8.43 -5.50 17.25
N GLY A 359 7.82 -5.21 18.41
CA GLY A 359 6.60 -5.85 18.86
C GLY A 359 5.69 -4.89 19.63
N PRO A 360 4.52 -5.35 20.11
CA PRO A 360 3.58 -4.51 20.85
C PRO A 360 4.24 -3.82 22.05
N GLU A 361 5.17 -4.50 22.71
CA GLU A 361 5.92 -3.97 23.85
C GLU A 361 6.80 -2.75 23.53
N SER A 362 7.02 -2.45 22.24
CA SER A 362 7.70 -1.26 21.76
C SER A 362 6.78 -0.04 21.70
N LEU A 363 5.49 -0.22 22.00
CA LEU A 363 4.48 0.83 21.99
C LEU A 363 3.81 1.01 23.35
N ALA A 364 3.28 2.21 23.52
CA ALA A 364 2.28 2.52 24.53
C ALA A 364 1.15 3.34 23.91
N VAL A 365 -0.06 3.20 24.47
CA VAL A 365 -1.26 3.89 23.98
C VAL A 365 -1.60 5.06 24.90
N VAL A 366 -1.99 6.18 24.31
CA VAL A 366 -2.55 7.33 25.05
C VAL A 366 -4.05 7.10 25.21
N GLU A 367 -4.52 6.76 26.40
CA GLU A 367 -5.95 6.56 26.67
C GLU A 367 -6.73 7.88 26.76
N GLY A 368 -7.92 7.92 26.16
CA GLY A 368 -8.90 9.00 26.34
C GLY A 368 -8.43 10.40 25.94
N GLY A 369 -7.31 10.53 25.25
CA GLY A 369 -6.70 11.83 24.93
C GLY A 369 -6.21 12.60 26.16
N VAL A 370 -6.08 11.95 27.33
CA VAL A 370 -5.57 12.58 28.55
C VAL A 370 -4.05 12.44 28.59
N PRO A 371 -3.27 13.53 28.46
CA PRO A 371 -1.83 13.47 28.64
C PRO A 371 -1.50 12.96 30.05
N GLY A 372 -0.76 11.84 30.16
CA GLY A 372 -0.29 11.28 31.43
C GLY A 372 -0.77 9.87 31.76
N LEU A 373 -1.79 9.34 31.06
CA LEU A 373 -2.19 7.93 31.14
C LEU A 373 -1.67 7.20 29.90
N ILE A 374 -0.48 6.62 30.03
CA ILE A 374 0.20 5.86 28.99
C ILE A 374 0.34 4.42 29.46
N HIS A 375 -0.30 3.49 28.76
CA HIS A 375 -0.21 2.06 29.05
C HIS A 375 0.64 1.37 28.00
N ARG A 376 1.70 0.67 28.44
CA ARG A 376 2.51 -0.16 27.57
C ARG A 376 1.65 -1.33 27.08
N LEU A 377 1.72 -1.64 25.79
CA LEU A 377 1.03 -2.81 25.27
C LEU A 377 1.79 -4.07 25.73
N GLU A 378 1.03 -5.08 26.16
CA GLU A 378 1.56 -6.40 26.49
C GLU A 378 1.51 -7.31 25.25
N ARG A 379 2.29 -8.41 25.25
CA ARG A 379 2.22 -9.40 24.18
C ARG A 379 0.87 -10.11 24.25
N LEU A 380 0.01 -9.87 23.25
CA LEU A 380 -1.21 -10.65 23.00
C LEU A 380 -0.90 -12.11 22.67
#